data_AF-A0A654C7G5-F1
#
_entry.id   AF-A0A654C7G5-F1
#
_cell.length_a   1.000
_cell.length_b   1.000
_cell.length_c   1.000
_cell.angle_alpha   90.00
_cell.angle_beta   90.00
_cell.angle_gamma   90.00
#
_symmetry.space_group_name_H-M   'P 1'
#
loop_
_entity.id
_entity.type
_entity.pdbx_description
1 polymer ?
#
loop_
_entity_poly.entity_id
_entity_poly.type
_entity_poly.pdbx_seq_one_letter_code
_entity_poly.pdbx_strand_id
1 'polypeptide(L)'
;MDGHVLAQLMAQGAERGADLVTLRAIAEEAGELGATRALARLGLSDERARGDVAELRELLAAWRDAKRSVWKAVAGWIARLFVALMLAGLAGLAVKLGFAAWLK
;
A
#
# COMPACT_ATOMS: atom_id res chain seq x y z
N MET A 1 -7.27 9.05 -19.04
CA MET A 1 -7.58 8.98 -20.48
C MET A 1 -9.07 9.14 -20.58
N ASP A 2 -9.51 10.34 -20.93
CA ASP A 2 -10.93 10.67 -20.90
C ASP A 2 -11.62 10.06 -22.12
N GLY A 3 -12.78 9.43 -21.93
CA GLY A 3 -13.56 8.77 -23.00
C GLY A 3 -14.03 9.69 -24.13
N HIS A 4 -13.62 10.96 -24.10
CA HIS A 4 -13.91 11.99 -25.09
C HIS A 4 -13.47 11.61 -26.50
N VAL A 5 -12.29 11.01 -26.66
CA VAL A 5 -11.80 10.59 -27.99
C VAL A 5 -12.70 9.50 -28.58
N LEU A 6 -13.10 8.51 -27.77
CA LEU A 6 -14.00 7.45 -28.20
C LEU A 6 -15.38 8.02 -28.57
N ALA A 7 -15.92 8.93 -27.75
CA ALA A 7 -17.18 9.60 -28.03
C ALA A 7 -17.14 10.39 -29.34
N GLN A 8 -16.05 11.12 -29.60
CA GLN A 8 -15.85 11.84 -30.87
C GLN A 8 -15.77 10.89 -32.07
N LEU A 9 -15.08 9.76 -31.93
CA LEU A 9 -14.99 8.76 -33.01
C LEU A 9 -16.35 8.10 -33.29
N MET A 10 -17.14 7.81 -32.25
CA MET A 10 -18.51 7.30 -32.40
C MET A 10 -19.43 8.31 -33.08
N ALA A 11 -19.33 9.59 -32.70
CA ALA A 11 -20.09 10.67 -33.34
C ALA A 11 -19.73 10.80 -34.83
N GLN A 12 -18.44 10.80 -35.18
CA GLN A 12 -18.00 10.82 -36.59
C GLN A 12 -18.46 9.57 -37.36
N GLY A 13 -18.47 8.40 -36.73
CA GLY A 13 -18.98 7.17 -37.33
C GLY A 13 -20.47 7.26 -37.64
N ALA A 14 -21.26 7.77 -36.69
CA ALA A 14 -22.69 7.98 -36.85
C ALA A 14 -23.00 9.01 -37.94
N GLU A 15 -22.26 10.12 -37.99
CA GLU A 15 -22.37 11.13 -39.07
C GLU A 15 -22.06 10.57 -40.45
N ARG A 16 -21.17 9.57 -40.54
CA ARG A 16 -20.85 8.84 -41.78
C ARG A 16 -21.83 7.70 -42.09
N GLY A 17 -22.91 7.56 -41.31
CA GLY A 17 -23.99 6.59 -41.55
C GLY A 17 -23.79 5.23 -40.88
N ALA A 18 -22.82 5.08 -39.98
CA ALA A 18 -22.72 3.86 -39.17
C ALA A 18 -23.82 3.82 -38.11
N ASP A 19 -24.43 2.65 -37.95
CA ASP A 19 -25.44 2.44 -36.92
C ASP A 19 -24.85 2.49 -35.49
N LEU A 20 -25.54 3.17 -34.57
CA LEU A 20 -25.07 3.38 -33.20
C LEU A 20 -24.99 2.07 -32.40
N VAL A 21 -25.89 1.12 -32.66
CA VAL A 21 -25.84 -0.20 -31.99
C VAL A 21 -24.58 -0.95 -32.42
N THR A 22 -24.27 -0.91 -33.72
CA THR A 22 -23.05 -1.49 -34.27
C THR A 22 -21.79 -0.85 -33.66
N LEU A 23 -21.72 0.48 -33.59
CA LEU A 23 -20.58 1.19 -32.99
C LEU A 23 -20.39 0.85 -31.51
N ARG A 24 -21.49 0.75 -30.75
CA ARG A 24 -21.46 0.34 -29.35
C ARG A 24 -20.93 -1.08 -29.19
N ALA A 25 -21.40 -2.02 -30.01
CA ALA A 25 -20.96 -3.41 -29.97
C ALA A 25 -19.45 -3.53 -30.24
N ILE A 26 -18.93 -2.78 -31.21
CA ILE A 26 -17.48 -2.74 -31.50
C ILE A 26 -16.69 -2.18 -30.31
N ALA A 27 -17.20 -1.12 -29.67
CA ALA A 27 -16.54 -0.51 -28.51
C ALA A 27 -16.53 -1.45 -27.30
N GLU A 28 -17.63 -2.15 -27.03
CA GLU A 28 -17.74 -3.15 -25.96
C GLU A 28 -16.78 -4.33 -26.22
N GLU A 29 -16.77 -4.88 -27.43
CA GLU A 29 -15.87 -5.99 -27.81
C GLU A 29 -14.39 -5.57 -27.76
N ALA A 30 -14.04 -4.39 -28.26
CA ALA A 30 -12.68 -3.87 -28.19
C ALA A 30 -12.24 -3.63 -26.74
N GLY A 31 -13.16 -3.20 -25.87
CA GLY A 31 -12.95 -3.04 -24.44
C GLY A 31 -12.68 -4.36 -23.73
N GLU A 32 -13.53 -5.36 -23.95
CA GLU A 32 -13.38 -6.71 -23.40
C GLU A 32 -12.07 -7.37 -23.87
N LEU A 33 -11.76 -7.30 -25.17
CA LEU A 33 -10.50 -7.81 -25.71
C LEU A 33 -9.28 -7.07 -25.14
N GLY A 34 -9.38 -5.74 -24.97
CA GLY A 34 -8.34 -4.92 -24.38
C GLY A 34 -8.07 -5.30 -22.93
N ALA A 35 -9.13 -5.41 -22.12
CA ALA A 35 -9.06 -5.82 -20.72
C ALA A 35 -8.48 -7.23 -20.58
N THR A 36 -8.96 -8.19 -21.37
CA THR A 36 -8.48 -9.57 -21.37
C THR A 36 -6.99 -9.66 -21.73
N ARG A 37 -6.54 -8.93 -22.76
CA ARG A 37 -5.11 -8.88 -23.13
C ARG A 37 -4.26 -8.23 -22.04
N ALA A 38 -4.76 -7.18 -21.39
CA ALA A 38 -4.05 -6.54 -20.29
C ALA A 38 -3.90 -7.49 -19.10
N LEU A 39 -4.97 -8.18 -18.70
CA LEU A 39 -4.93 -9.20 -17.66
C LEU A 39 -3.98 -10.34 -18.01
N ALA A 40 -4.02 -10.85 -19.24
CA ALA A 40 -3.11 -11.90 -19.70
C ALA A 40 -1.64 -11.46 -19.67
N ARG A 41 -1.33 -10.21 -20.07
CA ARG A 41 0.03 -9.65 -20.00
C ARG A 41 0.53 -9.51 -18.55
N LEU A 42 -0.37 -9.29 -17.61
CA LEU A 42 -0.07 -9.27 -16.18
C LEU A 42 -0.02 -10.68 -15.56
N GLY A 43 -0.32 -11.73 -16.34
CA GLY A 43 -0.45 -13.09 -15.84
C GLY A 43 -1.68 -13.31 -14.95
N LEU A 44 -2.70 -12.46 -15.07
CA LEU A 44 -3.92 -12.46 -14.24
C LEU A 44 -5.16 -12.97 -14.99
N SER A 45 -4.98 -13.79 -16.02
CA SER A 45 -6.07 -14.26 -16.89
C SER A 45 -6.72 -15.56 -16.43
N ASP A 46 -6.13 -16.28 -15.47
CA ASP A 46 -6.67 -17.54 -14.96
C ASP A 46 -7.62 -17.32 -13.76
N GLU A 47 -8.42 -18.33 -13.46
CA GLU A 47 -9.42 -18.27 -12.39
C GLU A 47 -8.81 -18.12 -10.99
N ARG A 48 -7.53 -18.49 -10.78
CA ARG A 48 -6.85 -18.39 -9.49
C ARG A 48 -6.23 -17.02 -9.26
N ALA A 49 -5.95 -16.26 -10.32
CA ALA A 49 -5.33 -14.93 -10.25
C ALA A 49 -5.96 -13.99 -9.20
N ARG A 50 -7.28 -14.02 -9.05
CA ARG A 50 -7.97 -13.20 -8.04
C ARG A 50 -7.62 -13.62 -6.62
N GLY A 51 -7.54 -14.92 -6.37
CA GLY A 51 -7.15 -15.50 -5.08
C GLY A 51 -5.69 -15.18 -4.76
N ASP A 52 -4.80 -15.40 -5.70
CA ASP A 52 -3.37 -15.17 -5.54
C ASP A 52 -3.06 -13.69 -5.22
N VAL A 53 -3.72 -12.75 -5.91
CA VAL A 53 -3.58 -11.32 -5.61
C VAL A 53 -4.11 -10.98 -4.22
N ALA A 54 -5.20 -11.61 -3.78
CA ALA A 54 -5.73 -11.40 -2.43
C ALA A 54 -4.76 -11.92 -1.36
N GLU A 55 -4.20 -13.12 -1.56
CA GLU A 55 -3.22 -13.73 -0.67
C GLU A 55 -1.93 -12.89 -0.58
N LEU A 56 -1.40 -12.42 -1.71
CA LEU A 56 -0.23 -11.52 -1.72
C LEU A 56 -0.48 -10.23 -0.94
N ARG A 57 -1.70 -9.66 -1.05
CA ARG A 57 -2.08 -8.46 -0.28
C ARG A 57 -2.17 -8.74 1.21
N GLU A 58 -2.65 -9.92 1.59
CA GLU A 58 -2.71 -10.35 2.98
C GLU A 58 -1.31 -10.57 3.57
N LEU A 59 -0.42 -11.26 2.84
CA LEU A 59 0.98 -11.44 3.22
C LEU A 59 1.71 -10.10 3.37
N LEU A 60 1.48 -9.15 2.45
CA LEU A 60 2.03 -7.80 2.53
C LEU A 60 1.48 -7.02 3.73
N ALA A 61 0.19 -7.19 4.05
CA ALA A 61 -0.41 -6.59 5.23
C ALA A 61 0.24 -7.13 6.50
N ALA A 62 0.36 -8.46 6.63
CA ALA A 62 1.01 -9.12 7.76
C ALA A 62 2.47 -8.70 7.91
N TRP A 63 3.23 -8.62 6.81
CA TRP A 63 4.62 -8.14 6.82
C TRP A 63 4.73 -6.69 7.28
N ARG A 64 3.85 -5.81 6.79
CA ARG A 64 3.84 -4.39 7.19
C ARG A 64 3.52 -4.23 8.67
N ASP A 65 2.60 -5.04 9.20
CA ASP A 65 2.25 -5.02 10.62
C ASP A 65 3.37 -5.57 11.49
N ALA A 66 4.02 -6.66 11.07
CA ALA A 66 5.22 -7.18 11.71
C ALA A 66 6.34 -6.11 11.75
N LYS A 67 6.61 -5.44 10.64
CA LYS A 67 7.59 -4.34 10.56
C LYS A 67 7.24 -3.21 11.54
N ARG A 68 5.97 -2.80 11.61
CA ARG A 68 5.51 -1.77 12.54
C ARG A 68 5.68 -2.21 14.00
N SER A 69 5.40 -3.47 14.30
CA SER A 69 5.59 -4.06 15.64
C SER A 69 7.05 -4.04 16.06
N VAL A 70 7.96 -4.44 15.17
CA VAL A 70 9.42 -4.38 15.42
C VAL A 70 9.86 -2.96 15.72
N TRP A 71 9.47 -1.97 14.90
CA TRP A 71 9.82 -0.57 15.14
C TRP A 71 9.29 -0.05 16.48
N LYS A 72 8.06 -0.43 16.85
CA LYS A 72 7.47 -0.06 18.15
C LYS A 72 8.26 -0.68 19.31
N ALA A 73 8.65 -1.95 19.19
CA ALA A 73 9.47 -2.63 20.20
C ALA A 73 10.85 -1.97 20.34
N VAL A 74 11.52 -1.70 19.21
CA VAL A 74 12.83 -1.03 19.20
C VAL A 74 12.74 0.37 19.82
N ALA A 75 11.74 1.17 19.44
CA ALA A 75 11.52 2.49 20.05
C ALA A 75 11.28 2.40 21.55
N GLY A 76 10.50 1.41 22.01
CA GLY A 76 10.28 1.15 23.43
C GLY A 76 11.57 0.77 24.18
N TRP A 77 12.40 -0.08 23.60
CA TRP A 77 13.72 -0.44 24.16
C TRP A 77 14.66 0.77 24.26
N ILE A 78 14.72 1.60 23.22
CA ILE A 78 15.52 2.83 23.21
C ILE A 78 15.05 3.78 24.30
N ALA A 79 13.74 3.99 24.43
CA ALA A 79 13.18 4.84 25.49
C ALA A 79 13.54 4.32 26.89
N ARG A 80 13.44 3.00 27.11
CA ARG A 80 13.86 2.37 28.39
C ARG A 80 15.34 2.56 28.67
N LEU A 81 16.20 2.36 27.67
CA LEU A 81 17.64 2.58 27.80
C LEU A 81 17.93 4.04 28.14
N PHE A 82 17.28 4.98 27.46
CA PHE A 82 17.44 6.40 27.72
C PHE A 82 17.07 6.77 29.16
N VAL A 83 15.92 6.29 29.65
CA VAL A 83 15.49 6.52 31.04
C VAL A 83 16.47 5.89 32.04
N ALA A 84 16.92 4.65 31.78
CA ALA A 84 17.89 3.97 32.65
C ALA A 84 19.22 4.74 32.73
N LEU A 85 19.71 5.27 31.60
CA LEU A 85 20.91 6.10 31.55
C LEU A 85 20.72 7.43 32.29
N MET A 86 19.56 8.08 32.16
CA MET A 86 19.25 9.30 32.92
C MET A 86 19.26 9.03 34.43
N LEU A 87 18.61 7.96 34.88
CA LEU A 87 18.57 7.59 36.30
C LEU A 87 19.97 7.22 36.82
N ALA A 88 20.74 6.43 36.07
CA ALA A 88 22.11 6.09 36.44
C ALA A 88 23.01 7.32 36.52
N GLY A 89 22.86 8.27 35.59
CA GLY A 89 23.58 9.55 35.60
C GLY A 89 23.22 10.41 36.82
N LEU A 90 21.92 10.53 37.13
CA LEU A 90 21.44 11.28 38.30
C LEU A 90 21.92 10.64 39.62
N ALA A 91 21.83 9.32 39.74
CA ALA A 91 22.34 8.58 40.90
C ALA A 91 23.86 8.76 41.06
N GLY A 92 24.63 8.69 39.97
CA GLY A 92 26.06 8.94 39.97
C GLY A 92 26.41 10.38 40.41
N LEU A 93 25.61 11.36 40.00
CA LEU A 93 25.76 12.75 40.45
C LEU A 93 25.42 12.90 41.94
N ALA A 94 24.34 12.28 42.42
CA ALA A 94 23.95 12.31 43.83
C ALA A 94 25.03 11.72 44.76
N VAL A 95 25.68 10.63 44.33
CA VAL A 95 26.83 10.04 45.04
C VAL A 95 28.02 11.00 45.06
N LYS A 96 28.37 11.60 43.92
CA LYS A 96 29.47 12.59 43.83
C LYS A 96 29.23 13.85 44.66
N LEU A 97 27.98 14.30 44.77
CA LEU A 97 27.60 15.47 45.55
C LEU A 97 27.40 15.16 47.05
N GLY A 98 27.66 13.92 47.50
CA GLY A 98 27.63 13.55 48.91
C GLY A 98 26.22 13.47 49.53
N PHE A 99 25.15 13.51 48.72
CA PHE A 99 23.77 13.44 49.19
C PHE A 99 23.43 12.11 49.89
N ALA A 100 24.19 11.05 49.60
CA ALA A 100 24.09 9.76 50.28
C ALA A 100 24.40 9.82 51.79
N ALA A 101 25.10 10.87 52.26
CA ALA A 101 25.35 11.10 53.67
C ALA A 101 24.17 11.75 54.41
N TRP A 102 23.21 12.36 53.69
CA TRP A 102 22.05 13.07 54.25
C TRP A 102 20.79 12.20 54.40
N LEU A 103 20.80 10.99 53.83
CA LEU A 103 19.70 10.02 53.88
C LEU A 103 19.91 8.91 54.93
N LYS A 104 20.96 9.03 55.75
CA LYS A 104 21.18 8.22 56.97
C LYS A 104 20.68 8.99 58.18
#